data_AF-A0A084XZ72-F1
#
_entry.id   AF-A0A084XZ72-F1
#
_cell.length_a   1.000
_cell.length_b   1.000
_cell.length_c   1.000
_cell.angle_alpha   90.00
_cell.angle_beta   90.00
_cell.angle_gamma   90.00
#
_symmetry.space_group_name_H-M   'P 1'
#
loop_
_entity.id
_entity.type
_entity.pdbx_description
1 polymer ?
#
loop_
_entity_poly.entity_id
_entity_poly.type
_entity_poly.pdbx_seq_one_letter_code
_entity_poly.pdbx_strand_id
1 'polypeptide(L)'
;MPHLPEQDLIFLQRLNGHPVLRARFESLLGVVEDAGGDLEKADAAERRVIEEVRQMGNEVLTAWAQNGIARSAARGGQASAGRSGGKKNSTGTRLSATSR
;
A
#
# COMPACT_ATOMS: atom_id res chain seq x y z
N MET A 1 -19.75 -28.46 9.30
CA MET A 1 -19.00 -27.22 9.05
C MET A 1 -18.56 -27.25 7.59
N PRO A 2 -18.98 -26.30 6.74
CA PRO A 2 -18.46 -26.26 5.37
C PRO A 2 -16.95 -26.05 5.45
N HIS A 3 -16.18 -26.93 4.82
CA HIS A 3 -14.75 -26.75 4.66
C HIS A 3 -14.57 -25.68 3.59
N LEU A 4 -14.21 -24.47 4.01
CA LEU A 4 -13.77 -23.47 3.05
C LEU A 4 -12.44 -23.97 2.45
N PRO A 5 -12.28 -24.01 1.12
CA PRO A 5 -11.01 -24.33 0.49
C PRO A 5 -9.88 -23.49 1.13
N GLU A 6 -8.69 -24.06 1.25
CA GLU A 6 -7.52 -23.38 1.86
C GLU A 6 -7.26 -21.97 1.27
N GLN A 7 -7.58 -21.81 -0.02
CA GLN A 7 -7.49 -20.55 -0.75
C GLN A 7 -8.38 -19.45 -0.15
N ASP A 8 -9.59 -19.79 0.31
CA ASP A 8 -10.53 -18.83 0.90
C ASP A 8 -10.02 -18.36 2.27
N LEU A 9 -9.44 -19.27 3.05
CA LEU A 9 -8.84 -18.92 4.35
C LEU A 9 -7.64 -17.98 4.17
N ILE A 10 -6.78 -18.25 3.19
CA ILE A 10 -5.65 -17.38 2.85
C ILE A 10 -6.15 -16.01 2.38
N PHE A 11 -7.19 -15.99 1.54
CA PHE A 11 -7.80 -14.76 1.07
C PHE A 11 -8.35 -13.92 2.23
N LEU A 12 -9.15 -14.53 3.11
CA LEU A 12 -9.72 -13.86 4.29
C LEU A 12 -8.63 -13.37 5.25
N GLN A 13 -7.57 -14.14 5.46
CA GLN A 13 -6.45 -13.73 6.29
C GLN A 13 -5.75 -12.48 5.74
N ARG A 14 -5.49 -12.45 4.43
CA ARG A 14 -4.90 -11.28 3.76
C ARG A 14 -5.84 -10.07 3.82
N LEU A 15 -7.13 -10.29 3.57
CA LEU A 15 -8.13 -9.22 3.59
C LEU A 15 -8.30 -8.63 5.00
N ASN A 16 -8.23 -9.45 6.04
CA ASN A 16 -8.25 -9.00 7.44
C ASN A 16 -7.05 -8.12 7.81
N GLY A 17 -5.91 -8.24 7.10
CA GLY A 17 -4.78 -7.31 7.22
C GLY A 17 -5.05 -5.92 6.61
N HIS A 18 -6.17 -5.75 5.90
CA HIS A 18 -6.58 -4.52 5.23
C HIS A 18 -8.05 -4.19 5.59
N PRO A 19 -8.35 -3.79 6.84
CA PRO A 19 -9.73 -3.62 7.32
C PRO A 19 -10.55 -2.60 6.52
N VAL A 20 -9.89 -1.56 6.01
CA VAL A 20 -10.51 -0.56 5.13
C VAL A 20 -10.97 -1.20 3.81
N LEU A 21 -10.11 -1.99 3.16
CA LEU A 21 -10.45 -2.71 1.93
C LEU A 21 -11.56 -3.76 2.17
N ARG A 22 -11.54 -4.41 3.33
CA ARG A 22 -12.60 -5.36 3.73
C ARG A 22 -13.98 -4.70 3.78
N ALA A 23 -14.08 -3.53 4.42
CA ALA A 23 -15.34 -2.79 4.51
C ALA A 23 -15.90 -2.41 3.12
N ARG A 24 -15.03 -2.16 2.14
CA ARG A 24 -15.44 -1.90 0.75
C ARG A 24 -15.99 -3.11 0.04
N PHE A 25 -15.38 -4.28 0.23
CA PHE A 25 -15.93 -5.52 -0.31
C PHE A 25 -17.31 -5.82 0.30
N GLU A 26 -17.48 -5.60 1.61
CA GLU A 26 -18.79 -5.74 2.27
C GLU A 26 -19.83 -4.75 1.70
N SER A 27 -19.44 -3.49 1.44
CA SER A 27 -20.30 -2.48 0.78
C SER A 27 -20.70 -2.88 -0.64
N LEU A 28 -19.76 -3.38 -1.46
CA LEU A 28 -20.03 -3.88 -2.81
C LEU A 28 -20.96 -5.10 -2.81
N LEU A 29 -20.79 -6.03 -1.87
CA LEU A 29 -21.71 -7.17 -1.70
C LEU A 29 -23.12 -6.69 -1.36
N GLY A 30 -23.26 -5.70 -0.50
CA GLY A 30 -24.56 -5.09 -0.20
C GLY A 30 -25.27 -4.46 -1.42
N VAL A 31 -24.50 -3.95 -2.40
CA VAL A 31 -25.05 -3.48 -3.68
C VAL A 31 -25.55 -4.64 -4.54
N VAL A 32 -24.82 -5.76 -4.58
CA VAL A 32 -25.22 -6.97 -5.35
C VAL A 32 -26.46 -7.63 -4.75
N GLU A 33 -26.53 -7.68 -3.42
CA GLU A 33 -27.64 -8.27 -2.68
C GLU A 33 -28.89 -7.37 -2.68
N ASP A 34 -28.79 -6.14 -3.21
CA ASP A 34 -29.78 -5.08 -3.04
C ASP A 34 -30.26 -4.97 -1.58
N ALA A 35 -29.31 -5.05 -0.64
CA ALA A 35 -29.61 -5.18 0.78
C ALA A 35 -30.40 -3.97 1.35
N GLY A 36 -30.47 -2.86 0.59
CA GLY A 36 -31.27 -1.68 0.91
C GLY A 36 -32.59 -1.55 0.15
N GLY A 37 -32.85 -2.36 -0.90
CA GLY A 37 -34.05 -2.24 -1.75
C GLY A 37 -34.14 -0.92 -2.55
N ASP A 38 -33.09 -0.10 -2.55
CA ASP A 38 -33.06 1.26 -3.09
C ASP A 38 -32.64 1.29 -4.57
N LEU A 39 -32.26 0.14 -5.15
CA LEU A 39 -31.75 0.04 -6.52
C LEU A 39 -32.85 -0.27 -7.55
N GLU A 40 -34.07 0.26 -7.36
CA GLU A 40 -35.17 0.11 -8.33
C GLU A 40 -34.84 0.67 -9.73
N LYS A 41 -33.83 1.54 -9.84
CA LYS A 41 -33.41 2.15 -11.11
C LYS A 41 -31.94 1.81 -11.41
N ALA A 42 -31.70 1.31 -12.62
CA ALA A 42 -30.36 0.97 -13.11
C ALA A 42 -29.35 2.12 -12.95
N ASP A 43 -29.75 3.36 -13.21
CA ASP A 43 -28.89 4.55 -13.05
C ASP A 43 -28.39 4.76 -11.60
N ALA A 44 -29.22 4.44 -10.61
CA ALA A 44 -28.86 4.55 -9.20
C ALA A 44 -27.86 3.45 -8.80
N ALA A 45 -28.07 2.23 -9.30
CA ALA A 45 -27.15 1.11 -9.12
C ALA A 45 -25.80 1.40 -9.77
N GLU A 46 -25.79 1.89 -11.01
CA GLU A 46 -24.56 2.26 -11.72
C GLU A 46 -23.78 3.33 -10.94
N ARG A 47 -24.45 4.40 -10.51
CA ARG A 47 -23.80 5.47 -9.76
C ARG A 47 -23.22 5.00 -8.43
N ARG A 48 -23.93 4.10 -7.74
CA ARG A 48 -23.47 3.49 -6.48
C ARG A 48 -22.24 2.62 -6.69
N VAL A 49 -22.24 1.77 -7.73
CA VAL A 49 -21.09 0.93 -8.09
C VAL A 49 -19.87 1.78 -8.45
N ILE A 50 -20.04 2.81 -9.28
CA ILE A 50 -18.94 3.71 -9.66
C ILE A 50 -18.30 4.35 -8.44
N GLU A 51 -19.10 4.82 -7.48
CA GLU A 51 -18.59 5.48 -6.28
C GLU A 51 -17.83 4.51 -5.38
N GLU A 52 -18.36 3.31 -5.13
CA GLU A 52 -17.66 2.31 -4.32
C GLU A 52 -16.35 1.85 -4.96
N VAL A 53 -16.33 1.64 -6.29
CA VAL A 53 -15.11 1.28 -7.02
C VAL A 53 -14.07 2.40 -6.98
N ARG A 54 -14.48 3.67 -7.10
CA ARG A 54 -13.59 4.82 -6.99
C ARG A 54 -12.98 4.93 -5.59
N GLN A 55 -13.81 4.82 -4.56
CA GLN A 55 -13.34 4.88 -3.17
C GLN A 55 -12.40 3.72 -2.85
N MET A 56 -12.75 2.50 -3.26
CA MET A 56 -11.89 1.33 -3.13
C MET A 56 -10.55 1.53 -3.85
N GLY A 57 -10.56 2.06 -5.09
CA GLY A 57 -9.34 2.35 -5.83
C GLY A 57 -8.40 3.32 -5.11
N ASN A 58 -8.95 4.40 -4.54
CA ASN A 58 -8.17 5.35 -3.75
C ASN A 58 -7.54 4.71 -2.50
N GLU A 59 -8.27 3.85 -1.81
CA GLU A 59 -7.77 3.15 -0.62
C GLU A 59 -6.66 2.15 -0.97
N VAL A 60 -6.81 1.41 -2.07
CA VAL A 60 -5.77 0.50 -2.59
C VAL A 60 -4.48 1.28 -2.93
N LEU A 61 -4.60 2.39 -3.65
CA LEU A 61 -3.44 3.23 -4.01
C LEU A 61 -2.77 3.83 -2.77
N THR A 62 -3.56 4.26 -1.78
CA THR A 62 -3.06 4.81 -0.52
C THR A 62 -2.29 3.75 0.28
N ALA A 63 -2.87 2.56 0.45
CA ALA A 63 -2.22 1.46 1.14
C ALA A 63 -0.94 0.99 0.42
N TRP A 64 -0.96 0.95 -0.91
CA TRP A 64 0.23 0.65 -1.72
C TRP A 64 1.35 1.67 -1.48
N ALA A 65 1.02 2.96 -1.50
CA ALA A 65 1.99 4.03 -1.26
C ALA A 65 2.58 3.95 0.16
N GLN A 66 1.76 3.72 1.18
CA GLN A 66 2.20 3.56 2.58
C GLN A 66 3.17 2.37 2.74
N ASN A 67 2.86 1.23 2.10
CA ASN A 67 3.74 0.07 2.10
C ASN A 67 5.07 0.34 1.38
N GLY A 68 5.05 1.14 0.30
CA GLY A 68 6.25 1.60 -0.39
C GLY A 68 7.14 2.49 0.47
N ILE A 69 6.53 3.40 1.26
CA ILE A 69 7.23 4.28 2.21
C ILE A 69 7.86 3.44 3.34
N ALA A 70 7.10 2.54 3.96
CA ALA A 70 7.59 1.66 5.02
C ALA A 70 8.79 0.81 4.55
N ARG A 71 8.71 0.26 3.34
CA ARG A 71 9.80 -0.50 2.72
C ARG A 71 11.05 0.35 2.46
N SER A 72 10.85 1.59 2.05
CA SER A 72 11.95 2.53 1.78
C SER A 72 12.60 3.00 3.08
N ALA A 73 11.82 3.26 4.14
CA ALA A 73 12.32 3.60 5.46
C ALA A 73 13.12 2.45 6.10
N ALA A 74 12.65 1.21 5.98
CA ALA A 74 13.37 0.03 6.46
C ALA A 74 14.71 -0.19 5.74
N ARG A 75 14.81 0.15 4.45
CA ARG A 75 16.06 0.12 3.68
C ARG A 75 17.00 1.27 4.04
N GLY A 76 16.48 2.48 4.26
CA GLY A 76 17.25 3.65 4.66
C GLY A 76 17.87 3.52 6.06
N GLY A 77 17.15 2.92 7.01
CA GLY A 77 17.67 2.61 8.35
C GLY A 77 18.88 1.66 8.30
N GLN A 78 18.82 0.63 7.46
CA GLN A 78 19.94 -0.30 7.26
C GLN A 78 21.17 0.35 6.61
N ALA A 79 20.97 1.30 5.67
CA ALA A 79 22.07 2.06 5.08
C ALA A 79 22.73 3.06 6.07
N SER A 80 22.00 3.51 7.09
CA SER A 80 22.51 4.46 8.09
C SER A 80 23.33 3.82 9.21
N ALA A 81 23.18 2.51 9.45
CA ALA A 81 23.92 1.79 10.49
C ALA A 81 25.43 1.65 10.20
N GLY A 82 25.89 1.93 8.97
CA GLY A 82 27.30 1.86 8.56
C GLY A 82 28.06 3.18 8.53
N ARG A 83 27.42 4.32 8.82
CA ARG A 83 28.07 5.64 8.67
C ARG A 83 28.70 6.08 9.99
N SER A 84 29.79 5.42 10.38
CA SER A 84 30.63 5.93 11.48
C SER A 84 31.11 7.33 11.12
N GLY A 85 30.84 8.30 12.00
CA GLY A 85 31.17 9.72 11.84
C GLY A 85 32.67 9.98 11.98
N GLY A 86 33.48 9.39 11.11
CA GLY A 86 34.90 9.73 11.00
C GLY A 86 35.06 11.15 10.45
N LYS A 87 35.63 12.05 11.26
CA LYS A 87 36.01 13.40 10.84
C LYS A 87 36.97 13.31 9.65
N LYS A 88 36.56 13.77 8.46
CA LYS A 88 37.42 13.81 7.27
C LYS A 88 38.58 14.79 7.50
N ASN A 89 39.78 14.25 7.65
CA ASN A 89 41.04 14.99 7.66
C ASN A 89 41.66 14.96 6.26
N SER A 90 41.15 15.79 5.35
CA SER A 90 41.80 16.01 4.05
C SER A 90 43.04 16.88 4.22
N THR A 91 44.20 16.27 4.42
CA THR A 91 45.50 16.91 4.13
C THR A 91 45.75 16.77 2.63
N GLY A 92 45.58 17.88 1.89
CA GLY A 92 45.78 17.92 0.45
C GLY A 92 47.22 17.60 0.07
N THR A 93 47.41 16.60 -0.79
CA THR A 93 48.71 16.32 -1.41
C THR A 93 48.97 17.39 -2.48
N ARG A 94 49.92 18.32 -2.23
CA ARG A 94 50.47 19.17 -3.29
C ARG A 94 51.35 18.32 -4.20
N LEU A 95 51.00 18.22 -5.48
CA LEU A 95 51.92 17.79 -6.52
C LEU A 95 52.84 18.98 -6.85
N SER A 96 54.07 18.95 -6.34
CA SER A 96 55.10 19.91 -6.71
C SER A 96 55.61 19.58 -8.11
N ALA A 97 55.28 20.43 -9.08
CA ALA A 97 55.91 20.43 -10.40
C ALA A 97 57.41 20.74 -10.25
N THR A 98 58.27 19.83 -10.73
CA THR A 98 59.69 20.15 -10.94
C THR A 98 59.89 20.33 -12.44
N SER A 99 60.26 21.56 -12.80
CA SER A 99 60.75 21.94 -14.11
C SER A 99 62.24 21.59 -14.22
N ARG A 100 62.64 21.00 -15.37
CA ARG A 100 63.85 21.38 -16.10
C ARG A 100 63.78 20.88 -17.54
#